data_AF-A0A941UW57-F1
#
_entry.id   AF-A0A941UW57-F1
#
_cell.length_a   1.000
_cell.length_b   1.000
_cell.length_c   1.000
_cell.angle_alpha   90.00
_cell.angle_beta   90.00
_cell.angle_gamma   90.00
#
_symmetry.space_group_name_H-M   'P 1'
#
loop_
_entity.id
_entity.type
_entity.pdbx_description
1 polymer ?
#
loop_
_entity_poly.entity_id
_entity_poly.type
_entity_poly.pdbx_seq_one_letter_code
_entity_poly.pdbx_strand_id
1 'polypeptide(L)' 'MRVGVIYTIGPYLLPALVRQLLRDAPQMPLLLNENFTVRLLELLKNGEIDVAILALPLP' A
#
# COMPACT_ATOMS: atom_id res chain seq x y z
N MET A 1 -6.05 -5.29 6.72
CA MET A 1 -5.87 -4.89 5.32
C MET A 1 -4.39 -4.67 5.05
N ARG A 2 -3.87 -5.27 3.97
CA ARG A 2 -2.47 -5.24 3.54
C ARG A 2 -2.35 -4.30 2.34
N VAL A 3 -1.65 -3.19 2.53
CA VAL A 3 -1.47 -2.15 1.50
C VAL A 3 0.00 -2.09 1.11
N GLY A 4 0.26 -2.32 -0.17
CA GLY A 4 1.57 -2.13 -0.79
C GLY A 4 1.70 -0.71 -1.36
N VAL A 5 2.83 -0.04 -1.15
CA VAL A 5 3.08 1.30 -1.68
C VAL A 5 4.47 1.36 -2.31
N ILE A 6 4.58 2.01 -3.47
CA ILE A 6 5.88 2.25 -4.10
C ILE A 6 6.74 3.18 -3.23
N TYR A 7 8.00 2.80 -3.00
CA TYR A 7 8.89 3.50 -2.06
C TYR A 7 9.06 5.01 -2.37
N THR A 8 8.89 5.42 -3.63
CA THR A 8 9.08 6.81 -4.06
C THR A 8 8.03 7.78 -3.54
N ILE A 9 6.82 7.30 -3.20
CA ILE A 9 5.72 8.15 -2.69
C ILE A 9 5.31 7.83 -1.26
N GLY A 10 5.77 6.70 -0.72
CA GLY A 10 5.49 6.20 0.63
C GLY A 10 5.45 7.30 1.70
N PRO A 11 6.53 8.09 1.90
CA PRO A 11 6.59 9.06 2.99
C PRO A 11 5.55 10.20 2.89
N TYR A 12 5.06 10.51 1.69
CA TYR A 12 4.08 11.58 1.50
C TYR A 12 2.63 11.08 1.64
N LEU A 13 2.37 9.85 1.20
CA LEU A 13 1.02 9.29 1.17
C LEU A 13 0.64 8.59 2.49
N LEU A 14 1.56 7.83 3.06
CA LEU A 14 1.29 6.98 4.22
C LEU A 14 0.76 7.77 5.45
N PRO A 15 1.32 8.94 5.82
CA PRO A 15 0.81 9.67 6.98
C PRO A 15 -0.63 10.16 6.82
N ALA A 16 -1.03 10.53 5.60
CA ALA A 16 -2.41 10.95 5.33
C ALA A 16 -3.35 9.73 5.34
N LEU A 17 -2.95 8.64 4.68
CA LEU A 17 -3.71 7.39 4.60
C LEU A 17 -3.94 6.77 5.98
N VAL A 18 -2.88 6.63 6.78
CA VAL A 18 -2.95 6.07 8.14
C VAL A 18 -3.93 6.87 8.99
N ARG A 19 -3.83 8.20 8.97
CA ARG A 19 -4.73 9.08 9.75
C ARG A 19 -6.19 8.91 9.33
N GLN A 20 -6.47 8.74 8.04
CA GLN A 20 -7.83 8.54 7.55
C GLN A 20 -8.35 7.15 7.94
N LEU A 21 -7.54 6.11 7.78
CA LEU A 21 -7.93 4.75 8.10
C LEU A 21 -8.18 4.55 9.60
N LEU A 22 -7.37 5.17 10.45
CA LEU A 22 -7.57 5.16 11.90
C LEU A 22 -8.87 5.86 12.33
N ARG A 23 -9.37 6.82 11.54
CA ARG A 23 -10.66 7.49 11.81
C ARG A 23 -11.84 6.65 11.31
N ASP A 24 -11.76 6.19 10.07
CA ASP A 24 -12.90 5.60 9.37
C ASP A 24 -13.05 4.10 9.68
N ALA A 25 -11.95 3.41 9.99
CA ALA A 25 -11.91 1.98 10.27
C ALA A 25 -10.88 1.62 11.37
N PRO A 26 -11.03 2.12 12.61
CA PRO A 26 -10.05 1.94 13.70
C PRO A 26 -9.80 0.48 14.09
N GLN A 27 -10.76 -0.41 13.83
CA GLN A 27 -10.67 -1.84 14.17
C GLN A 27 -9.99 -2.66 13.06
N MET A 28 -9.66 -2.04 11.93
CA MET A 28 -9.03 -2.71 10.81
C MET A 28 -7.50 -2.51 10.89
N PRO A 29 -6.72 -3.55 11.23
CA PRO A 29 -5.27 -3.44 11.27
C PRO A 29 -4.72 -3.14 9.87
N LEU A 30 -3.95 -2.05 9.78
CA LEU A 30 -3.27 -1.62 8.56
C LEU A 30 -1.86 -2.19 8.53
N LEU A 31 -1.58 -3.04 7.55
CA LEU A 31 -0.25 -3.57 7.29
C LEU A 31 0.30 -2.89 6.04
N LEU A 32 1.39 -2.14 6.20
CA LEU A 32 2.04 -1.41 5.12
C LEU A 32 3.27 -2.18 4.61
N ASN A 33 3.38 -2.32 3.30
CA ASN A 33 4.52 -2.94 2.63
C ASN A 33 5.08 -1.98 1.59
N GLU A 34 6.28 -1.44 1.85
CA GLU A 34 6.96 -0.56 0.89
C GLU A 34 7.89 -1.39 0.01
N ASN A 35 7.67 -1.34 -1.31
CA ASN A 35 8.45 -2.14 -2.25
C ASN A 35 8.51 -1.53 -3.65
N PHE A 36 9.28 -2.14 -4.54
CA PHE A 36 9.33 -1.78 -5.96
C PHE A 36 8.08 -2.27 -6.72
N THR A 37 7.74 -1.60 -7.83
CA THR A 37 6.56 -1.91 -8.65
C THR A 37 6.44 -3.39 -9.00
N VAL A 38 7.52 -4.03 -9.47
CA VAL A 38 7.51 -5.44 -9.86
C VAL A 38 7.14 -6.34 -8.68
N ARG A 39 7.74 -6.08 -7.51
CA ARG A 39 7.49 -6.87 -6.30
C ARG A 39 6.07 -6.66 -5.79
N LEU A 40 5.55 -5.43 -5.81
CA LEU A 40 4.17 -5.14 -5.42
C LEU A 40 3.17 -5.85 -6.32
N LEU A 41 3.43 -5.91 -7.63
CA LEU A 41 2.59 -6.66 -8.57
C LEU A 41 2.61 -8.16 -8.30
N GLU A 42 3.78 -8.74 -7.97
CA GLU A 42 3.87 -10.15 -7.53
C GLU A 42 3.07 -10.40 -6.25
N LEU A 43 3.25 -9.56 -5.23
CA LEU A 43 2.53 -9.68 -3.97
C LEU A 43 1.02 -9.57 -4.17
N LEU A 44 0.57 -8.67 -5.04
CA LEU A 44 -0.85 -8.52 -5.37
C LEU A 44 -1.39 -9.77 -6.07
N LYS A 45 -0.64 -10.32 -7.03
CA LYS A 45 -1.02 -11.56 -7.73
C LYS A 45 -1.09 -12.77 -6.80
N ASN A 46 -0.22 -12.83 -5.80
CA ASN A 46 -0.18 -13.91 -4.82
C ASN A 46 -1.21 -13.76 -3.69
N GLY A 47 -2.00 -12.67 -3.67
CA GLY A 47 -2.90 -12.36 -2.55
C GLY A 47 -2.14 -11.98 -1.26
N GLU A 48 -0.87 -11.63 -1.37
CA GLU A 48 -0.05 -11.14 -0.26
C GLU A 48 -0.29 -9.66 0.05
N ILE A 49 -0.96 -8.92 -0.81
CA ILE A 49 -1.47 -7.60 -0.47
C ILE A 49 -2.87 -7.46 -1.06
N ASP A 50 -3.73 -6.71 -0.36
CA ASP A 50 -5.09 -6.46 -0.81
C ASP A 50 -5.12 -5.31 -1.83
N VAL A 51 -4.20 -4.35 -1.70
CA VAL A 51 -4.11 -3.14 -2.54
C VAL A 51 -2.65 -2.79 -2.79
N ALA A 52 -2.33 -2.32 -4.00
CA ALA A 52 -1.02 -1.77 -4.35
C ALA A 52 -1.16 -0.34 -4.89
N ILE A 53 -0.33 0.59 -4.40
CA ILE A 53 -0.26 1.98 -4.85
C ILE A 53 1.03 2.17 -5.64
N LEU A 54 0.88 2.41 -6.93
CA LEU A 54 1.95 2.36 -7.91
C LEU A 54 1.99 3.63 -8.75
N ALA A 55 3.17 3.96 -9.28
CA ALA A 55 3.32 5.00 -10.30
C ALA A 55 3.06 4.41 -11.70
N LEU A 56 2.37 5.16 -12.55
CA LEU A 56 2.15 4.83 -13.96
C LEU A 56 3.29 5.40 -14.84
N PRO A 57 3.59 4.78 -16.00
CA PRO A 57 2.98 3.56 -16.56
C PRO A 57 3.47 2.28 -15.88
N LEU A 58 2.59 1.28 -15.81
CA LEU A 58 2.97 -0.08 -15.39
C LEU A 58 3.57 -0.84 -16.58
N PRO A 59 4.57 -1.72 -16.34
CA PRO A 59 5.03 -2.66 -17.35
C PRO A 59 3.97 -3.71 -17.71
#